data_AF-A0A661TZ81-F1
#
_entry.id   AF-A0A661TZ81-F1
#
_cell.length_a   1.000
_cell.length_b   1.000
_cell.length_c   1.000
_cell.angle_alpha   90.00
_cell.angle_beta   90.00
_cell.angle_gamma   90.00
#
_symmetry.space_group_name_H-M   'P 1'
#
loop_
_entity.id
_entity.type
_entity.pdbx_description
1 polymer ?
#
loop_
_entity_poly.entity_id
_entity_poly.type
_entity_poly.pdbx_seq_one_letter_code
_entity_poly.pdbx_strand_id
1 'polypeptide(L)' 'MHDEMVRLVEWMMDLKRRYHETDDERLRTQLGHAINATDSAIDALVYQLYELTNEEIALISY' A
#
# COMPACT_ATOMS: atom_id res chain seq x y z
N MET A 1 -8.22 7.64 12.43
CA MET A 1 -8.00 8.00 11.02
C MET A 1 -6.53 7.89 10.66
N HIS A 2 -5.60 8.58 11.35
CA HIS A 2 -4.15 8.41 11.08
C HIS A 2 -3.61 7.02 11.49
N ASP A 3 -4.08 6.46 12.60
CA ASP A 3 -3.61 5.16 13.13
C ASP A 3 -3.85 3.98 12.17
N GLU A 4 -4.87 4.05 11.31
CA GLU A 4 -5.16 3.00 10.34
C GLU A 4 -4.19 3.03 9.16
N MET A 5 -3.82 4.23 8.71
CA MET A 5 -2.78 4.42 7.70
C MET A 5 -1.42 3.93 8.21
N VAL A 6 -1.06 4.28 9.45
CA VAL A 6 0.20 3.81 10.08
C VAL A 6 0.23 2.28 10.13
N ARG A 7 -0.86 1.64 10.57
CA ARG A 7 -0.95 0.18 10.62
C ARG A 7 -0.81 -0.49 9.25
N LEU A 8 -1.39 0.09 8.20
CA LEU A 8 -1.27 -0.46 6.85
C LEU A 8 0.14 -0.27 6.28
N VAL A 9 0.79 0.86 6.55
CA VAL A 9 2.18 1.10 6.16
C VAL A 9 3.13 0.13 6.89
N GLU A 10 2.96 -0.06 8.19
CA GLU A 10 3.72 -1.06 8.97
C GLU A 10 3.52 -2.47 8.40
N TRP A 11 2.27 -2.85 8.12
CA TRP A 11 1.93 -4.13 7.49
C TRP A 11 2.57 -4.28 6.09
N MET A 12 2.54 -3.22 5.28
CA MET A 12 3.18 -3.19 3.96
C MET A 12 4.69 -3.41 4.06
N MET A 13 5.37 -2.79 5.03
CA MET A 13 6.80 -2.98 5.25
C MET A 13 7.13 -4.43 5.60
N ASP A 14 6.32 -5.07 6.43
CA ASP A 14 6.47 -6.48 6.79
C ASP A 14 6.25 -7.41 5.60
N LEU A 15 5.24 -7.15 4.77
CA LEU A 15 5.00 -7.92 3.55
C LEU A 15 6.16 -7.81 2.57
N LYS A 16 6.69 -6.60 2.34
CA LYS A 16 7.85 -6.36 1.47
C LYS A 16 9.10 -7.05 1.98
N ARG A 17 9.35 -7.01 3.30
CA ARG A 17 10.46 -7.74 3.91
C ARG A 17 10.36 -9.24 3.64
N ARG A 18 9.20 -9.85 3.93
CA ARG A 18 8.95 -11.27 3.68
C ARG A 18 9.05 -11.65 2.21
N TYR A 19 8.67 -10.73 1.30
CA TYR A 19 8.78 -10.94 -0.14
C TYR A 19 10.23 -11.03 -0.60
N HIS A 20 11.13 -10.23 -0.01
CA HIS A 20 12.55 -10.25 -0.33
C HIS A 20 13.31 -11.39 0.37
N GLU A 21 12.82 -11.85 1.53
CA GLU A 21 13.44 -12.93 2.30
C GLU A 21 13.02 -14.34 1.85
N THR A 22 11.99 -14.47 1.02
CA THR A 22 11.49 -15.78 0.59
C THR A 22 12.10 -16.24 -0.74
N ASP A 23 12.59 -17.48 -0.74
CA ASP A 23 13.01 -18.20 -1.96
C ASP A 23 11.87 -19.07 -2.56
N ASP A 24 10.70 -19.11 -1.92
CA ASP A 24 9.53 -19.83 -2.42
C ASP A 24 8.74 -18.95 -3.39
N GLU A 25 8.80 -19.26 -4.68
CA GLU A 25 8.13 -18.52 -5.75
C GLU A 25 6.60 -18.41 -5.56
N ARG A 26 5.97 -19.46 -5.00
CA ARG A 26 4.53 -19.45 -4.73
C ARG A 26 4.21 -18.50 -3.60
N LEU A 27 5.00 -18.53 -2.53
CA LEU A 27 4.85 -17.60 -1.41
C LEU A 27 5.14 -16.17 -1.86
N ARG A 28 6.15 -15.97 -2.69
CA ARG A 28 6.50 -14.67 -3.28
C ARG A 28 5.36 -14.10 -4.11
N THR A 29 4.69 -14.91 -4.92
CA THR A 29 3.49 -14.51 -5.69
C THR A 29 2.35 -14.09 -4.76
N GLN A 30 2.07 -14.87 -3.70
CA GLN A 30 1.04 -14.52 -2.71
C GLN A 30 1.36 -13.22 -1.97
N LEU A 31 2.61 -13.03 -1.57
CA LEU A 31 3.08 -11.80 -0.93
C LEU A 31 2.98 -10.61 -1.87
N GLY A 32 3.31 -10.78 -3.16
CA GLY A 32 3.13 -9.75 -4.19
C GLY A 32 1.67 -9.31 -4.33
N HIS A 33 0.72 -10.24 -4.34
CA HIS A 33 -0.70 -9.91 -4.34
C HIS A 33 -1.14 -9.17 -3.06
N ALA A 34 -0.63 -9.58 -1.90
CA ALA A 34 -0.94 -8.93 -0.62
C ALA A 34 -0.36 -7.50 -0.55
N ILE A 35 0.84 -7.30 -1.10
CA ILE A 35 1.47 -5.97 -1.24
C ILE A 35 0.57 -5.08 -2.09
N ASN A 36 0.19 -5.52 -3.30
CA ASN A 36 -0.64 -4.71 -4.19
C ASN A 36 -2.01 -4.36 -3.56
N ALA A 37 -2.64 -5.31 -2.87
CA ALA A 37 -3.90 -5.04 -2.19
C ALA A 37 -3.75 -4.02 -1.03
N THR A 38 -2.64 -4.09 -0.30
CA THR A 38 -2.34 -3.15 0.78
C THR A 38 -2.04 -1.75 0.22
N ASP A 39 -1.39 -1.67 -0.95
CA ASP A 39 -1.07 -0.42 -1.65
C ASP A 39 -2.36 0.32 -2.03
N SER A 40 -3.30 -0.37 -2.67
CA SER A 40 -4.60 0.21 -3.02
C SER A 40 -5.43 0.62 -1.80
N ALA A 41 -5.30 -0.09 -0.68
CA ALA A 41 -5.96 0.30 0.57
C ALA A 41 -5.34 1.56 1.18
N ILE A 42 -4.02 1.70 1.11
CA ILE A 42 -3.31 2.92 1.53
C ILE A 42 -3.70 4.08 0.63
N ASP A 43 -3.71 3.91 -0.69
CA ASP A 43 -4.13 4.96 -1.63
C ASP A 43 -5.55 5.46 -1.31
N ALA A 44 -6.49 4.53 -1.11
CA ALA A 44 -7.87 4.87 -0.73
C ALA A 44 -7.94 5.67 0.58
N LEU A 45 -7.10 5.35 1.57
CA LEU A 45 -7.05 6.07 2.84
C LEU A 45 -6.33 7.41 2.71
N VAL A 46 -5.29 7.53 1.90
CA VAL A 46 -4.61 8.79 1.59
C VAL A 46 -5.61 9.76 0.95
N TYR A 47 -6.43 9.29 0.00
CA TYR A 47 -7.50 10.10 -0.59
C TYR A 47 -8.55 10.56 0.43
N GLN A 48 -8.86 9.73 1.43
CA GLN A 48 -9.79 10.08 2.50
C GLN A 48 -9.19 11.04 3.53
N LEU A 49 -7.89 10.91 3.85
CA LEU A 49 -7.25 11.70 4.91
C LEU A 49 -6.91 13.12 4.49
N TYR A 50 -6.69 13.36 3.20
CA TYR A 50 -6.27 14.65 2.69
C TYR A 50 -7.41 15.53 2.18
N GLU A 51 -8.68 15.11 2.22
CA GLU A 51 -9.82 15.85 1.64
C GLU A 51 -9.51 16.40 0.22
N LEU A 52 -8.67 15.70 -0.55
CA LEU A 52 -8.21 16.19 -1.86
C LEU A 52 -9.44 16.21 -2.78
N THR A 53 -9.93 17.41 -3.06
CA THR A 53 -10.79 17.62 -4.21
C THR A 53 -10.04 17.15 -5.46
N ASN A 54 -10.78 16.77 -6.50
CA ASN A 54 -10.28 16.20 -7.76
C ASN A 54 -9.10 16.95 -8.42
N GLU A 55 -8.73 18.14 -7.93
CA GLU A 55 -7.66 19.01 -8.41
C GLU A 55 -6.23 18.51 -8.11
N GLU A 56 -5.97 17.81 -7.00
CA GLU A 56 -4.60 17.37 -6.67
C GLU A 56 -4.22 16.03 -7.33
N ILE A 57 -5.22 15.20 -7.72
CA ILE A 57 -5.00 13.96 -8.51
C ILE A 57 -4.46 14.30 -9.91
N ALA A 58 -4.85 15.45 -10.47
CA ALA A 58 -4.40 15.88 -11.79
C ALA A 58 -2.90 16.23 -11.85
N LEU A 59 -2.26 16.52 -10.71
CA LEU A 59 -0.87 16.99 -10.67
C LEU A 59 0.17 15.84 -10.75
N ILE A 60 -0.22 14.61 -10.44
CA ILE A 60 0.69 13.43 -10.45
C ILE A 60 0.75 12.77 -11.86
N SER A 61 -0.01 13.28 -12.84
CA SER A 61 -0.05 12.78 -14.22
C SER A 61 0.91 13.51 -15.19
N TYR A 62 2.11 13.91 -14.77
CA TYR A 62 3.11 14.48 -15.67
C TYR A 62 4.51 13.90 -15.49
#